data_AF-A0A532DKV4-F1
#
_entry.id   AF-A0A532DKV4-F1
#
_cell.length_a   1.000
_cell.length_b   1.000
_cell.length_c   1.000
_cell.angle_alpha   90.00
_cell.angle_beta   90.00
_cell.angle_gamma   90.00
#
_symmetry.space_group_name_H-M   'P 1'
#
loop_
_entity.id
_entity.type
_entity.pdbx_description
1 polymer ?
#
loop_
_entity_poly.entity_id
_entity_poly.type
_entity_poly.pdbx_seq_one_letter_code
_entity_poly.pdbx_strand_id
1 'polypeptide(L)'
;TRVLVATDDQRIAETVTGFGGEVWFSTKPYRTGTDRVADAARALPGDVFVNLQGDEIPLDPGLLSDLILPFLQSRAVMGTLMRPITDRDDLVNPSLVKVVTNAAGEALYFSRAPIPWVRDAQPGTVADALHYLHLGVYIYTRATLDRLAGLPTGPLEEAEKLEQLRALIHGLCIRVWETRRPSVRLDSPADVESAEAALQRLVVC
;
A
#
# COMPACT_ATOMS: atom_id res chain seq x y z
N THR A 1 -19.05 -7.11 1.11
CA THR A 1 -17.79 -6.49 1.57
C THR A 1 -18.04 -5.85 2.92
N ARG A 2 -17.09 -5.96 3.86
CA ARG A 2 -17.15 -5.31 5.18
C ARG A 2 -15.94 -4.38 5.29
N VAL A 3 -16.12 -3.19 5.86
CA VAL A 3 -15.07 -2.18 6.01
C VAL A 3 -14.98 -1.81 7.48
N LEU A 4 -13.76 -1.73 7.99
CA LEU A 4 -13.48 -1.37 9.38
C LEU A 4 -12.15 -0.64 9.48
N VAL A 5 -12.02 0.22 10.49
CA VAL A 5 -10.76 0.89 10.82
C VAL A 5 -10.11 0.15 11.99
N ALA A 6 -8.89 -0.34 11.78
CA ALA A 6 -8.10 -0.97 12.84
C ALA A 6 -7.20 0.07 13.51
N THR A 7 -7.41 0.33 14.80
CA THR A 7 -6.71 1.38 15.56
C THR A 7 -6.42 0.95 17.00
N ASP A 8 -5.41 1.58 17.61
CA ASP A 8 -5.04 1.48 19.02
C ASP A 8 -5.37 2.78 19.80
N ASP A 9 -5.74 3.85 19.10
CA ASP A 9 -6.06 5.15 19.68
C ASP A 9 -7.58 5.34 19.84
N GLN A 10 -8.00 5.60 21.09
CA GLN A 10 -9.40 5.82 21.45
C GLN A 10 -10.00 7.02 20.71
N ARG A 11 -9.23 8.09 20.46
CA ARG A 11 -9.71 9.28 19.75
C ARG A 11 -10.05 8.96 18.29
N ILE A 12 -9.26 8.09 17.65
CA ILE A 12 -9.55 7.60 16.30
C ILE A 12 -10.79 6.72 16.33
N ALA A 13 -10.91 5.81 17.30
CA ALA A 13 -12.07 4.94 17.43
C ALA A 13 -13.39 5.72 17.62
N GLU A 14 -13.39 6.72 18.50
CA GLU A 14 -14.53 7.61 18.75
C GLU A 14 -14.90 8.42 17.51
N THR A 15 -13.90 8.94 16.78
CA THR A 15 -14.15 9.66 15.53
C THR A 15 -14.83 8.74 14.50
N VAL A 16 -14.29 7.53 14.30
CA VAL A 16 -14.82 6.56 13.32
C VAL A 16 -16.24 6.13 13.66
N THR A 17 -16.48 5.76 14.91
CA THR A 17 -17.82 5.37 15.37
C THR A 17 -18.79 6.54 15.34
N GLY A 18 -18.32 7.77 15.58
CA GLY A 18 -19.11 9.00 15.52
C GLY A 18 -19.73 9.29 14.15
N PHE A 19 -19.07 8.87 13.05
CA PHE A 19 -19.63 8.93 11.70
C PHE A 19 -20.25 7.60 11.23
N GLY A 20 -20.43 6.63 12.12
CA GLY A 20 -21.08 5.34 11.84
C GLY A 20 -20.18 4.25 11.26
N GLY A 21 -18.86 4.44 11.27
CA GLY A 21 -17.90 3.44 10.85
C GLY A 21 -17.69 2.32 11.88
N GLU A 22 -17.25 1.15 11.42
CA GLU A 22 -16.86 0.04 12.29
C GLU A 22 -15.39 0.15 12.70
N VAL A 23 -15.08 -0.21 13.95
CA VAL A 23 -13.72 -0.16 14.50
C VAL A 23 -13.30 -1.54 15.01
N TRP A 24 -12.08 -1.93 14.66
CA TRP A 24 -11.34 -2.98 15.36
C TRP A 24 -10.31 -2.34 16.29
N PHE A 25 -10.61 -2.34 17.58
CA PHE A 25 -9.76 -1.73 18.59
C PHE A 25 -8.82 -2.76 19.21
N SER A 26 -7.53 -2.45 19.28
CA SER A 26 -6.55 -3.28 19.98
C SER A 26 -5.38 -2.44 20.47
N THR A 27 -5.03 -2.60 21.75
CA THR A 27 -3.86 -1.96 22.37
C THR A 27 -2.62 -2.87 22.34
N LYS A 28 -2.71 -4.04 21.70
CA LYS A 28 -1.54 -4.91 21.55
C LYS A 28 -0.48 -4.17 20.72
N PRO A 29 0.81 -4.23 21.09
CA PRO A 29 1.86 -3.66 20.27
C PRO A 29 1.99 -4.46 18.98
N TYR A 30 1.91 -3.79 17.84
CA TYR A 30 2.16 -4.36 16.52
C TYR A 30 3.45 -3.77 15.96
N ARG A 31 4.26 -4.59 15.27
CA ARG A 31 5.50 -4.11 14.64
C ARG A 31 5.16 -3.23 13.44
N THR A 32 4.14 -3.62 12.68
CA THR A 32 3.75 -2.96 11.43
C THR A 32 2.24 -2.97 11.22
N GLY A 33 1.77 -2.22 10.21
CA GLY A 33 0.36 -2.19 9.82
C GLY A 33 -0.16 -3.55 9.38
N THR A 34 0.63 -4.31 8.63
CA THR A 34 0.27 -5.67 8.22
C THR A 34 0.04 -6.62 9.41
N ASP A 35 0.82 -6.52 10.48
CA ASP A 35 0.61 -7.33 11.69
C ASP A 35 -0.73 -7.00 12.37
N ARG A 36 -1.09 -5.71 12.43
CA ARG A 36 -2.38 -5.26 12.98
C ARG A 36 -3.55 -5.77 12.14
N VAL A 37 -3.44 -5.71 10.81
CA VAL A 37 -4.45 -6.24 9.89
C VAL A 37 -4.58 -7.75 10.02
N ALA A 38 -3.49 -8.49 10.21
CA ALA A 38 -3.52 -9.93 10.43
C ALA A 38 -4.25 -10.30 11.73
N ASP A 39 -4.02 -9.58 12.83
CA ASP A 39 -4.74 -9.84 14.09
C ASP A 39 -6.24 -9.54 13.95
N ALA A 40 -6.61 -8.45 13.27
CA ALA A 40 -8.01 -8.15 12.95
C ALA A 40 -8.64 -9.24 12.07
N ALA A 41 -7.93 -9.68 11.03
CA ALA A 41 -8.40 -10.70 10.08
C ALA A 41 -8.69 -12.06 10.75
N ARG A 42 -7.96 -12.44 11.81
CA ARG A 42 -8.20 -13.68 12.55
C ARG A 42 -9.55 -13.70 13.28
N ALA A 43 -10.03 -12.54 13.71
CA ALA A 43 -11.31 -12.41 14.42
C ALA A 43 -12.51 -12.23 13.48
N LEU A 44 -12.27 -12.07 12.18
CA LEU A 44 -13.29 -11.74 11.18
C LEU A 44 -13.41 -12.85 10.16
N PRO A 45 -14.62 -13.20 9.68
CA PRO A 45 -14.78 -14.10 8.55
C PRO A 45 -14.30 -13.45 7.25
N GLY A 46 -13.85 -14.26 6.29
CA GLY A 46 -13.44 -13.79 4.96
C GLY A 46 -12.21 -14.52 4.41
N ASP A 47 -12.11 -14.59 3.08
CA ASP A 47 -11.01 -15.29 2.40
C ASP A 47 -9.92 -14.33 1.90
N VAL A 48 -10.32 -13.08 1.65
CA VAL A 48 -9.49 -12.03 1.07
C VAL A 48 -9.60 -10.76 1.90
N PHE A 49 -8.45 -10.16 2.18
CA PHE A 49 -8.33 -8.97 3.02
C PHE A 49 -7.61 -7.87 2.24
N VAL A 50 -8.18 -6.66 2.27
CA VAL A 50 -7.56 -5.46 1.70
C VAL A 50 -7.06 -4.60 2.86
N ASN A 51 -5.77 -4.29 2.85
CA ASN A 51 -5.15 -3.31 3.73
C ASN A 51 -5.01 -2.00 2.95
N LEU A 52 -5.82 -1.01 3.29
CA LEU A 52 -5.66 0.37 2.86
C LEU A 52 -5.07 1.14 4.04
N GLN A 53 -3.85 1.66 3.89
CA GLN A 53 -3.23 2.46 4.95
C GLN A 53 -4.03 3.76 5.17
N GLY A 54 -4.09 4.23 6.42
CA GLY A 54 -4.87 5.42 6.79
C GLY A 54 -4.28 6.74 6.28
N ASP A 55 -3.03 6.73 5.82
CA ASP A 55 -2.30 7.84 5.22
C ASP A 55 -2.39 7.87 3.69
N GLU A 56 -2.94 6.83 3.05
CA GLU A 56 -3.17 6.77 1.60
C GLU A 56 -4.67 6.93 1.33
N ILE A 57 -5.06 8.07 0.78
CA ILE A 57 -6.45 8.44 0.54
C ILE A 57 -6.78 8.28 -0.96
N PRO A 58 -7.55 7.25 -1.37
CA PRO A 58 -8.02 7.15 -2.74
C PRO A 58 -8.96 8.31 -3.06
N LEU A 59 -8.69 9.01 -4.17
CA LEU A 59 -9.60 10.06 -4.67
C LEU A 59 -10.62 9.51 -5.68
N ASP A 60 -10.46 8.26 -6.10
CA ASP A 60 -11.38 7.58 -7.01
C ASP A 60 -11.62 6.16 -6.48
N PRO A 61 -12.88 5.74 -6.27
CA PRO A 61 -13.21 4.40 -5.79
C PRO A 61 -12.75 3.30 -6.78
N GLY A 62 -12.55 3.65 -8.05
CA GLY A 62 -11.96 2.78 -9.06
C GLY A 62 -10.57 2.27 -8.69
N LEU A 63 -9.81 2.98 -7.85
CA LEU A 63 -8.49 2.54 -7.39
C LEU A 63 -8.55 1.18 -6.69
N LEU A 64 -9.52 0.98 -5.79
CA LEU A 64 -9.68 -0.32 -5.12
C LEU A 64 -10.20 -1.38 -6.10
N SER A 65 -10.97 -0.98 -7.12
CA SER A 65 -11.44 -1.91 -8.16
C SER A 65 -10.29 -2.42 -9.02
N ASP A 66 -9.32 -1.56 -9.36
CA ASP A 66 -8.10 -1.90 -10.10
C ASP A 66 -7.22 -2.90 -9.34
N LEU A 67 -7.37 -3.00 -8.01
CA LEU A 67 -6.70 -4.01 -7.18
C LEU A 67 -7.52 -5.28 -7.03
N ILE A 68 -8.78 -5.14 -6.61
CA ILE A 68 -9.62 -6.26 -6.17
C ILE A 68 -10.01 -7.15 -7.35
N LEU A 69 -10.48 -6.56 -8.45
CA LEU A 69 -11.00 -7.33 -9.59
C LEU A 69 -9.95 -8.25 -10.21
N PRO A 70 -8.75 -7.77 -10.60
CA PRO A 70 -7.75 -8.67 -11.18
C PRO A 70 -7.17 -9.64 -10.16
N PHE A 71 -7.10 -9.30 -8.87
CA PHE A 71 -6.71 -10.25 -7.83
C PHE A 71 -7.65 -11.46 -7.80
N LEU A 72 -8.97 -11.22 -7.74
CA LEU A 72 -9.99 -12.28 -7.69
C LEU A 72 -10.05 -13.13 -8.96
N GLN A 73 -9.60 -12.59 -10.10
CA GLN A 73 -9.52 -13.30 -11.39
C GLN A 73 -8.19 -14.05 -11.58
N SER A 74 -7.25 -13.90 -10.65
CA SER A 74 -5.91 -14.48 -10.73
C SER A 74 -5.72 -15.60 -9.72
N ARG A 75 -4.50 -16.17 -9.70
CA ARG A 75 -4.04 -17.07 -8.62
C ARG A 75 -3.09 -16.37 -7.64
N ALA A 76 -3.12 -15.03 -7.64
CA ALA A 76 -2.31 -14.23 -6.73
C ALA A 76 -2.66 -14.55 -5.28
N VAL A 77 -1.64 -14.60 -4.43
CA VAL A 77 -1.83 -14.80 -3.00
C VAL A 77 -1.67 -13.50 -2.20
N MET A 78 -0.99 -12.53 -2.81
CA MET A 78 -0.75 -11.17 -2.33
C MET A 78 -0.62 -10.25 -3.55
N GLY A 79 -1.09 -9.02 -3.44
CA GLY A 79 -0.82 -8.01 -4.45
C GLY A 79 -1.01 -6.58 -3.98
N THR A 80 -0.64 -5.65 -4.85
CA THR A 80 -0.61 -4.20 -4.61
C THR A 80 -0.75 -3.44 -5.94
N LEU A 81 -0.73 -2.11 -5.88
CA LEU A 81 -0.81 -1.23 -7.04
C LEU A 81 0.48 -0.44 -7.26
N MET A 82 0.69 -0.05 -8.51
CA MET A 82 1.69 0.92 -8.91
C MET A 82 1.11 1.97 -9.86
N ARG A 83 1.73 3.15 -9.90
CA ARG A 83 1.45 4.18 -10.91
C ARG A 83 2.73 4.60 -11.63
N PRO A 84 2.68 4.95 -12.92
CA PRO A 84 3.83 5.52 -13.61
C PRO A 84 4.31 6.78 -12.89
N ILE A 85 5.62 6.92 -12.73
CA ILE A 85 6.23 8.19 -12.31
C ILE A 85 6.47 9.02 -13.56
N THR A 86 6.04 10.28 -13.54
CA THR A 86 6.25 11.24 -14.65
C THR A 86 7.14 12.41 -14.23
N ASP A 87 7.33 12.61 -12.93
CA ASP A 87 8.16 13.70 -12.37
C ASP A 87 9.47 13.15 -11.81
N ARG A 88 10.57 13.84 -12.10
CA ARG A 88 11.90 13.53 -11.56
C ARG A 88 11.94 13.68 -10.05
N ASP A 89 11.30 14.71 -9.52
CA ASP A 89 11.32 15.00 -8.08
C ASP A 89 10.63 13.86 -7.32
N ASP A 90 9.57 13.27 -7.89
CA ASP A 90 8.94 12.07 -7.35
C ASP A 90 9.87 10.84 -7.39
N LEU A 91 10.60 10.66 -8.50
CA LEU A 91 11.53 9.53 -8.65
C LEU A 91 12.63 9.56 -7.58
N VAL A 92 13.21 10.73 -7.31
CA VAL A 92 14.32 10.87 -6.36
C VAL A 92 13.85 11.07 -4.91
N ASN A 93 12.57 11.30 -4.68
CA ASN A 93 12.01 11.45 -3.33
C ASN A 93 12.03 10.10 -2.57
N PRO A 94 12.76 9.97 -1.45
CA PRO A 94 12.85 8.73 -0.69
C PRO A 94 11.58 8.40 0.12
N SER A 95 10.66 9.36 0.30
CA SER A 95 9.35 9.10 0.89
C SER A 95 8.44 8.32 -0.07
N LEU A 96 8.68 8.46 -1.39
CA LEU A 96 7.95 7.77 -2.44
C LEU A 96 8.67 6.47 -2.80
N VAL A 97 8.01 5.34 -2.54
CA VAL A 97 8.60 4.01 -2.75
C VAL A 97 8.48 3.63 -4.22
N LYS A 98 9.59 3.25 -4.84
CA LYS A 98 9.61 2.72 -6.20
C LYS A 98 9.44 1.21 -6.20
N VAL A 99 8.88 0.68 -7.28
CA VAL A 99 8.75 -0.76 -7.50
C VAL A 99 9.21 -1.12 -8.91
N VAL A 100 9.91 -2.24 -9.02
CA VAL A 100 10.24 -2.88 -10.29
C VAL A 100 9.56 -4.24 -10.38
N THR A 101 9.06 -4.58 -11.55
CA THR A 101 8.32 -5.83 -11.79
C THR A 101 8.96 -6.65 -12.90
N ASN A 102 8.70 -7.96 -12.92
CA ASN A 102 9.02 -8.81 -14.06
C ASN A 102 7.94 -8.69 -15.15
N ALA A 103 8.15 -9.33 -16.30
CA ALA A 103 7.20 -9.33 -17.42
C ALA A 103 5.83 -9.93 -17.08
N ALA A 104 5.74 -10.73 -16.01
CA ALA A 104 4.47 -11.24 -15.55
C ALA A 104 3.70 -10.20 -14.72
N GLY A 105 4.32 -9.14 -14.19
CA GLY A 105 3.71 -8.21 -13.23
C GLY A 105 3.89 -8.64 -11.77
N GLU A 106 4.99 -9.33 -11.47
CA GLU A 106 5.37 -9.70 -10.10
C GLU A 106 6.49 -8.78 -9.65
N ALA A 107 6.41 -8.27 -8.41
CA ALA A 107 7.44 -7.40 -7.86
C ALA A 107 8.79 -8.14 -7.78
N LEU A 108 9.81 -7.55 -8.37
CA LEU A 108 11.21 -7.97 -8.21
C LEU A 108 11.81 -7.31 -6.96
N TYR A 109 11.54 -6.02 -6.74
CA TYR A 109 12.03 -5.28 -5.59
C TYR A 109 11.25 -3.98 -5.35
N PHE A 110 11.23 -3.53 -4.09
CA PHE A 110 10.75 -2.22 -3.68
C PHE A 110 11.89 -1.44 -3.03
N SER A 111 12.00 -0.15 -3.32
CA SER A 111 13.07 0.67 -2.72
C SER A 111 12.68 2.13 -2.62
N ARG A 112 13.24 2.81 -1.62
CA ARG A 112 13.24 4.28 -1.55
C ARG A 112 14.25 4.90 -2.53
N ALA A 113 15.25 4.13 -2.98
CA ALA A 113 16.18 4.54 -4.02
C ALA A 113 15.49 4.64 -5.40
N PRO A 114 16.00 5.50 -6.31
CA PRO A 114 15.48 5.57 -7.68
C PRO A 114 15.82 4.28 -8.45
N ILE A 115 14.82 3.43 -8.66
CA ILE A 115 14.95 2.15 -9.36
C ILE A 115 13.92 2.04 -10.51
N PRO A 116 14.30 1.42 -11.64
CA PRO A 116 15.64 0.93 -11.95
C PRO A 116 16.60 2.09 -12.25
N TRP A 117 17.88 1.86 -11.99
CA TRP A 117 18.94 2.75 -12.48
C TRP A 117 19.03 2.62 -14.00
N VAL A 118 18.93 3.75 -14.72
CA VAL A 118 19.03 3.79 -16.17
C VAL A 118 20.44 4.24 -16.55
N ARG A 119 21.31 3.27 -16.89
CA ARG A 119 22.77 3.49 -17.08
C ARG A 119 23.11 4.65 -18.02
N ASP A 120 22.41 4.72 -19.16
CA ASP A 120 22.73 5.63 -20.25
C ASP A 120 21.88 6.91 -20.21
N ALA A 121 21.06 7.11 -19.16
CA ALA A 121 20.32 8.34 -18.93
C ALA A 121 21.06 9.26 -17.95
N GLN A 122 20.71 10.55 -17.95
CA GLN A 122 21.18 11.43 -16.90
C GLN A 122 20.64 10.96 -15.54
N PRO A 123 21.44 11.03 -14.46
CA PRO A 123 20.99 10.64 -13.13
C PRO A 123 19.70 11.37 -12.72
N GLY A 124 18.69 10.60 -12.33
CA GLY A 124 17.38 11.12 -11.92
C GLY A 124 16.44 11.46 -13.07
N THR A 125 16.77 11.15 -14.33
CA THR A 125 15.80 11.24 -15.42
C THR A 125 14.76 10.14 -15.32
N VAL A 126 13.50 10.51 -15.44
CA VAL A 126 12.39 9.58 -15.57
C VAL A 126 12.45 8.92 -16.94
N ALA A 127 12.42 7.59 -16.95
CA ALA A 127 12.29 6.79 -18.14
C ALA A 127 10.87 6.23 -18.21
N ASP A 128 10.16 6.62 -19.26
CA ASP A 128 8.79 6.17 -19.52
C ASP A 128 8.71 4.65 -19.49
N ALA A 129 7.64 4.14 -18.87
CA ALA A 129 7.37 2.71 -18.70
C ALA A 129 8.45 1.91 -17.92
N LEU A 130 9.41 2.57 -17.26
CA LEU A 130 10.39 1.92 -16.39
C LEU A 130 10.25 2.34 -14.92
N HIS A 131 9.86 3.58 -14.65
CA HIS A 131 9.74 4.10 -13.29
C HIS A 131 8.30 4.06 -12.80
N TYR A 132 8.10 3.36 -11.68
CA TYR A 132 6.79 3.18 -11.07
C TYR A 132 6.84 3.46 -9.58
N LEU A 133 5.86 4.21 -9.10
CA LEU A 133 5.59 4.48 -7.70
C LEU A 133 4.67 3.38 -7.17
N HIS A 134 5.08 2.73 -6.09
CA HIS A 134 4.25 1.79 -5.35
C HIS A 134 3.22 2.52 -4.48
N LEU A 135 1.98 2.04 -4.49
CA LEU A 135 0.90 2.55 -3.65
C LEU A 135 0.73 1.67 -2.42
N GLY A 136 0.56 2.28 -1.25
CA GLY A 136 0.42 1.62 0.07
C GLY A 136 -0.91 0.89 0.27
N VAL A 137 -1.43 0.24 -0.77
CA VAL A 137 -2.64 -0.58 -0.72
C VAL A 137 -2.28 -2.00 -1.07
N TYR A 138 -2.74 -2.94 -0.26
CA TYR A 138 -2.43 -4.35 -0.42
C TYR A 138 -3.67 -5.21 -0.33
N ILE A 139 -3.65 -6.35 -1.02
CA ILE A 139 -4.67 -7.38 -0.96
C ILE A 139 -4.00 -8.73 -0.71
N TYR A 140 -4.61 -9.56 0.13
CA TYR A 140 -4.05 -10.82 0.57
C TYR A 140 -5.11 -11.90 0.63
N THR A 141 -4.74 -13.14 0.37
CA THR A 141 -5.50 -14.27 0.91
C THR A 141 -5.27 -14.37 2.42
N ARG A 142 -6.25 -14.90 3.16
CA ARG A 142 -6.12 -15.18 4.59
C ARG A 142 -4.83 -15.92 4.93
N ALA A 143 -4.57 -17.03 4.25
CA ALA A 143 -3.41 -17.88 4.51
C ALA A 143 -2.08 -17.13 4.33
N THR A 144 -1.98 -16.26 3.32
CA THR A 144 -0.78 -15.46 3.08
C THR A 144 -0.62 -14.35 4.10
N LEU A 145 -1.71 -13.68 4.50
CA LEU A 145 -1.67 -12.67 5.55
C LEU A 145 -1.21 -13.27 6.89
N ASP A 146 -1.78 -14.41 7.28
CA ASP A 146 -1.39 -15.13 8.49
C ASP A 146 0.07 -15.59 8.44
N ARG A 147 0.51 -16.14 7.30
CA ARG A 147 1.90 -16.53 7.08
C ARG A 147 2.83 -15.32 7.20
N LEU A 148 2.53 -14.21 6.53
CA LEU A 148 3.36 -13.00 6.52
C LEU A 148 3.53 -12.39 7.91
N ALA A 149 2.45 -12.33 8.69
CA ALA A 149 2.50 -11.85 10.08
C ALA A 149 3.36 -12.74 10.98
N GLY A 150 3.42 -14.04 10.70
CA GLY A 150 4.28 -15.00 11.42
C GLY A 150 5.76 -14.94 11.05
N LEU A 151 6.13 -14.26 9.95
CA LEU A 151 7.52 -14.15 9.53
C LEU A 151 8.31 -13.14 10.41
N PRO A 152 9.61 -13.39 10.65
CA PRO A 152 10.47 -12.44 11.33
C PRO A 152 10.75 -11.24 10.44
N THR A 153 10.97 -10.10 11.09
CA THR A 153 11.46 -8.90 10.42
C THR A 153 12.84 -9.16 9.84
N GLY A 154 13.03 -8.84 8.55
CA GLY A 154 14.28 -9.09 7.82
C GLY A 154 15.19 -7.86 7.72
N PRO A 155 16.46 -8.05 7.32
CA PRO A 155 17.42 -6.95 7.20
C PRO A 155 17.03 -5.91 6.15
N LEU A 156 16.44 -6.31 5.02
CA LEU A 156 15.99 -5.36 3.99
C LEU A 156 14.78 -4.55 4.44
N GLU A 157 13.84 -5.19 5.14
CA GLU A 157 12.72 -4.49 5.76
C GLU A 157 13.21 -3.44 6.76
N GLU A 158 14.19 -3.77 7.61
CA GLU A 158 14.76 -2.82 8.56
C GLU A 158 15.52 -1.68 7.88
N ALA A 159 16.27 -1.97 6.81
CA ALA A 159 17.06 -0.98 6.07
C ALA A 159 16.17 0.00 5.30
N GLU A 160 15.15 -0.49 4.61
CA GLU A 160 14.27 0.33 3.77
C GLU A 160 13.04 0.84 4.52
N LYS A 161 12.74 0.27 5.71
CA LYS A 161 11.47 0.49 6.43
C LYS A 161 10.26 0.19 5.54
N LEU A 162 10.27 -1.01 4.94
CA LEU A 162 9.26 -1.52 3.99
C LEU A 162 8.86 -2.97 4.32
N GLU A 163 7.69 -3.14 4.93
CA GLU A 163 7.19 -4.43 5.43
C GLU A 163 7.01 -5.49 4.33
N GLN A 164 6.69 -5.07 3.10
CA GLN A 164 6.51 -5.97 1.97
C GLN A 164 7.80 -6.67 1.53
N LEU A 165 8.98 -6.16 1.89
CA LEU A 165 10.25 -6.83 1.60
C LEU A 165 10.38 -8.15 2.39
N ARG A 166 9.69 -8.27 3.53
CA ARG A 166 9.58 -9.52 4.29
C ARG A 166 8.96 -10.63 3.45
N ALA A 167 7.92 -10.30 2.67
CA ALA A 167 7.27 -11.25 1.77
C ALA A 167 8.24 -11.72 0.67
N LEU A 168 8.93 -10.79 0.00
CA LEU A 168 9.86 -11.12 -1.08
C LEU A 168 11.00 -12.03 -0.62
N ILE A 169 11.63 -11.73 0.53
CA ILE A 169 12.73 -12.55 1.09
C ILE A 169 12.30 -14.00 1.33
N HIS A 170 11.05 -14.22 1.72
CA HIS A 170 10.52 -15.56 2.04
C HIS A 170 9.81 -16.22 0.86
N GLY A 171 10.03 -15.71 -0.36
CA GLY A 171 9.51 -16.29 -1.61
C GLY A 171 8.01 -16.12 -1.79
N LEU A 172 7.37 -15.17 -1.10
CA LEU A 172 5.99 -14.82 -1.38
C LEU A 172 5.94 -13.90 -2.61
N CYS A 173 5.26 -14.36 -3.65
CA CYS A 173 5.00 -13.56 -4.84
C CYS A 173 4.04 -12.41 -4.52
N ILE A 174 4.40 -11.19 -4.92
CA ILE A 174 3.56 -10.00 -4.84
C ILE A 174 3.18 -9.59 -6.26
N ARG A 175 1.90 -9.71 -6.60
CA ARG A 175 1.37 -9.22 -7.88
C ARG A 175 1.18 -7.71 -7.83
N VAL A 176 1.59 -7.02 -8.88
CA VAL A 176 1.50 -5.56 -8.97
C VAL A 176 0.70 -5.20 -10.20
N TRP A 177 -0.40 -4.46 -10.01
CA TRP A 177 -1.22 -3.95 -11.11
C TRP A 177 -1.03 -2.44 -11.27
N GLU A 178 -1.05 -1.98 -12.51
CA GLU A 178 -0.99 -0.55 -12.80
C GLU A 178 -2.35 0.09 -12.57
N THR A 179 -2.37 1.26 -11.94
CA THR A 179 -3.53 2.15 -11.90
C THR A 179 -3.15 3.55 -12.35
N ARG A 180 -4.11 4.24 -12.94
CA ARG A 180 -4.05 5.68 -13.25
C ARG A 180 -4.97 6.51 -12.36
N ARG A 181 -5.62 5.86 -11.39
CA ARG A 181 -6.56 6.48 -10.47
C ARG A 181 -5.79 7.27 -9.42
N PRO A 182 -6.17 8.52 -9.14
CA PRO A 182 -5.43 9.36 -8.23
C PRO A 182 -5.64 8.95 -6.76
N SER A 183 -4.59 9.12 -5.98
CA SER A 183 -4.60 9.05 -4.52
C SER A 183 -3.68 10.14 -3.96
N VAL A 184 -3.98 10.58 -2.74
CA VAL A 184 -3.15 11.52 -1.98
C VAL A 184 -2.56 10.81 -0.78
N ARG A 185 -1.29 11.06 -0.52
CA ARG A 185 -0.60 10.58 0.68
C ARG A 185 -0.45 11.69 1.71
N LEU A 186 -0.63 11.35 2.98
CA LEU A 186 -0.44 12.23 4.12
C LEU A 186 0.72 11.73 5.00
N ASP A 187 1.94 12.14 4.67
CA ASP A 187 3.15 11.76 5.43
C ASP A 187 3.68 12.91 6.32
N SER A 188 3.31 14.15 6.00
CA SER A 188 3.78 15.36 6.66
C SER A 188 2.65 16.37 6.88
N PRO A 189 2.80 17.31 7.84
CA PRO A 189 1.84 18.39 8.03
C PRO A 189 1.61 19.25 6.77
N ALA A 190 2.60 19.34 5.88
CA ALA A 190 2.49 20.10 4.64
C ALA A 190 1.53 19.45 3.61
N ASP A 191 1.29 18.14 3.73
CA ASP A 191 0.42 17.40 2.81
C ASP A 191 -1.07 17.67 3.08
N VAL A 192 -1.41 18.12 4.29
CA VAL A 192 -2.80 18.31 4.76
C VAL A 192 -3.56 19.27 3.88
N GLU A 193 -2.98 20.44 3.57
CA GLU A 193 -3.65 21.46 2.76
C GLU A 193 -3.99 20.93 1.36
N SER A 194 -3.06 20.19 0.75
CA SER A 194 -3.26 19.58 -0.56
C SER A 194 -4.32 18.48 -0.53
N ALA A 195 -4.35 17.66 0.53
CA ALA A 195 -5.35 16.61 0.71
C ALA A 195 -6.76 17.18 0.94
N GLU A 196 -6.89 18.20 1.78
CA GLU A 196 -8.16 18.89 2.03
C GLU A 196 -8.73 19.49 0.73
N ALA A 197 -7.89 20.20 -0.03
CA ALA A 197 -8.27 20.76 -1.32
C ALA A 197 -8.70 19.68 -2.33
N ALA A 198 -8.06 18.51 -2.32
CA ALA A 198 -8.44 17.39 -3.17
C ALA A 198 -9.77 16.76 -2.74
N LEU A 199 -9.98 16.54 -1.44
CA LEU A 199 -11.21 15.95 -0.89
C LEU A 199 -12.43 16.84 -1.09
N GLN A 200 -12.29 18.17 -0.94
CA GLN A 200 -13.39 19.11 -1.18
C GLN A 200 -13.94 19.02 -2.61
N ARG A 201 -13.09 18.70 -3.60
CA ARG A 201 -13.53 18.54 -5.00
C ARG A 201 -14.38 17.30 -5.22
N LEU A 202 -14.25 16.27 -4.37
CA LEU A 202 -15.02 15.03 -4.46
C LEU A 202 -16.41 15.15 -3.85
N VAL A 203 -16.57 15.95 -2.79
CA VAL A 203 -17.84 16.13 -2.07
C VAL A 203 -18.83 17.01 -2.86
N VAL A 204 -18.35 17.76 -3.85
CA VAL A 204 -19.14 18.70 -4.67
C VAL A 204 -19.71 18.03 -5.95
N CYS A 205 -19.43 16.75 -6.20
CA CYS A 205 -20.01 15.96 -7.29
C CYS A 205 -21.07 14.98 -6.77
#